data_AF-A0ABD3R5N4-F1
#
_entry.id   AF-A0ABD3R5N4-F1
#
_cell.length_a   1.000
_cell.length_b   1.000
_cell.length_c   1.000
_cell.angle_alpha   90.00
_cell.angle_beta   90.00
_cell.angle_gamma   90.00
#
_symmetry.space_group_name_H-M   'P 1'
#
loop_
_entity.id
_entity.type
_entity.pdbx_description
1 polymer ?
#
loop_
_entity_poly.entity_id
_entity_poly.type
_entity_poly.pdbx_seq_one_letter_code
_entity_poly.pdbx_strand_id
1 'polypeptide(L)'
;MSLYSGLGGGVAAGGGPTPLFAHNDLLSASMPDTADSLRAYIDEIKNRGRLCVSSGDLRSADALYGRGIDVLLSSPLPPTPPNDDGGDGASLASMKKKDLAILRSNRSLVRLQMGMAAEALVDATRASEDDPTYVKAHWRMGQAASACGNSNEALASFEKALSLEPNNRALRREVETTRERVTREEEERMKSDAAVSVKNEDAMGSRVITDVTSDGPIGEMTGGTTTSTERGQTHPRQSTTSMSSSTGDVVVVDESEFTKSDHVRGYKIRSDGKKTSFFDREISDDARRLIGDIAPKKLEDNVGGIINGNNNGGGDVGGGIMGGTSAWNKAGTWEERDVTPWAKETLSAALLCASYVLPDGSPSPGSRASIIEVVKLDGNASYAAVRGKKKYIYEFSITVRWELALSSPDGGETTRCRGEMTFPDVDGTVESGEGYDVSNYSVDGTTCSPGIGPLLERFIRDGGLRDSLHGVIDDWVTLFRATY
;
A
#
# COMPACT_ATOMS: atom_id res chain seq x y z
N MET A 1 47.99 25.09 9.67
CA MET A 1 48.75 24.33 8.66
C MET A 1 49.11 23.02 9.32
N SER A 2 48.62 21.87 8.82
CA SER A 2 49.25 21.06 7.76
C SER A 2 50.49 20.33 8.29
N LEU A 3 50.68 19.01 8.11
CA LEU A 3 49.91 18.05 7.29
C LEU A 3 50.13 16.60 7.78
N TYR A 4 49.46 15.64 7.13
CA TYR A 4 49.76 14.18 6.94
C TYR A 4 51.07 13.62 7.54
N SER A 5 51.15 12.36 8.00
CA SER A 5 50.47 11.15 7.50
C SER A 5 50.60 9.93 8.44
N GLY A 6 49.77 8.90 8.20
CA GLY A 6 50.21 7.50 8.25
C GLY A 6 50.08 6.73 9.57
N LEU A 7 49.02 5.94 9.69
CA LEU A 7 49.05 4.68 10.47
C LEU A 7 48.00 3.71 9.90
N GLY A 8 48.46 2.61 9.31
CA GLY A 8 47.62 1.48 8.95
C GLY A 8 47.63 0.44 10.09
N GLY A 9 46.46 -0.01 10.51
CA GLY A 9 46.30 -1.04 11.54
C GLY A 9 44.97 -1.76 11.36
N GLY A 10 45.03 -2.98 10.83
CA GLY A 10 43.82 -3.77 10.57
C GLY A 10 43.29 -4.46 11.83
N VAL A 11 41.97 -4.43 11.99
CA VAL A 11 41.24 -5.30 12.93
C VAL A 11 39.99 -5.79 12.22
N ALA A 12 39.83 -7.11 12.10
CA ALA A 12 38.71 -7.74 11.41
C ALA A 12 37.81 -8.46 12.41
N ALA A 13 36.62 -7.92 12.66
CA ALA A 13 35.54 -8.61 13.37
C ALA A 13 34.17 -7.97 13.05
N GLY A 14 33.23 -8.81 12.59
CA GLY A 14 31.77 -8.61 12.59
C GLY A 14 31.21 -7.17 12.55
N GLY A 15 31.09 -6.60 11.35
CA GLY A 15 30.24 -5.42 11.10
C GLY A 15 29.60 -5.52 9.72
N GLY A 16 28.27 -5.48 9.65
CA GLY A 16 27.55 -5.33 8.38
C GLY A 16 27.80 -3.95 7.75
N PRO A 17 27.52 -3.76 6.45
CA PRO A 17 27.69 -2.46 5.80
C PRO A 17 26.85 -1.40 6.51
N THR A 18 27.50 -0.39 7.09
CA THR A 18 26.81 0.74 7.72
C THR A 18 25.93 1.44 6.69
N PRO A 19 24.66 1.77 7.02
CA PRO A 19 23.61 2.05 6.02
C PRO A 19 23.96 3.12 4.98
N LEU A 20 24.72 4.15 5.37
CA LEU A 20 25.21 5.21 4.49
C LEU A 20 25.96 4.73 3.23
N PHE A 21 26.52 3.51 3.23
CA PHE A 21 27.24 2.95 2.08
C PHE A 21 26.37 2.09 1.15
N ALA A 22 25.19 1.62 1.59
CA ALA A 22 24.39 0.66 0.83
C ALA A 22 23.84 1.21 -0.50
N HIS A 23 23.77 2.53 -0.65
CA HIS A 23 23.27 3.20 -1.86
C HIS A 23 24.22 4.30 -2.36
N ASN A 24 25.51 4.21 -2.03
CA ASN A 24 26.50 5.19 -2.46
C ASN A 24 26.66 5.22 -4.00
N ASP A 25 26.33 4.12 -4.70
CA ASP A 25 26.25 4.07 -6.16
C ASP A 25 25.27 5.12 -6.72
N LEU A 26 24.06 5.23 -6.18
CA LEU A 26 23.07 6.23 -6.60
C LEU A 26 23.39 7.62 -6.04
N LEU A 27 23.81 7.71 -4.78
CA LEU A 27 24.05 9.00 -4.11
C LEU A 27 25.27 9.73 -4.70
N SER A 28 26.33 9.01 -5.08
CA SER A 28 27.54 9.56 -5.71
C SER A 28 27.55 9.48 -7.24
N ALA A 29 26.49 8.93 -7.87
CA ALA A 29 26.35 8.88 -9.32
C ALA A 29 26.58 10.25 -9.98
N SER A 30 27.24 10.25 -11.14
CA SER A 30 27.24 11.40 -12.05
C SER A 30 25.80 11.79 -12.40
N MET A 31 25.60 13.06 -12.74
CA MET A 31 24.33 13.52 -13.30
C MET A 31 24.00 12.72 -14.58
N PRO A 32 22.77 12.21 -14.73
CA PRO A 32 22.32 11.61 -15.99
C PRO A 32 22.30 12.67 -17.10
N ASP A 33 22.71 12.26 -18.30
CA ASP A 33 22.90 13.11 -19.48
C ASP A 33 21.73 13.05 -20.48
N THR A 34 20.91 12.02 -20.36
CA THR A 34 19.89 11.59 -21.33
C THR A 34 18.55 11.38 -20.63
N ALA A 35 17.43 11.59 -21.33
CA ALA A 35 16.10 11.50 -20.74
C ALA A 35 15.79 10.09 -20.19
N ASP A 36 16.25 9.04 -20.89
CA ASP A 36 16.03 7.65 -20.47
C ASP A 36 16.90 7.26 -19.26
N SER A 37 18.16 7.70 -19.20
CA SER A 37 19.00 7.46 -18.01
C SER A 37 18.49 8.23 -16.79
N LEU A 38 18.01 9.47 -16.97
CA LEU A 38 17.32 10.23 -15.93
C LEU A 38 16.08 9.49 -15.43
N ARG A 39 15.25 8.96 -16.33
CA ARG A 39 14.04 8.21 -15.97
C ARG A 39 14.37 6.93 -15.21
N ALA A 40 15.29 6.10 -15.72
CA ALA A 40 15.72 4.87 -15.06
C ALA A 40 16.31 5.14 -13.67
N TYR A 41 17.15 6.18 -13.53
CA TYR A 41 17.72 6.61 -12.26
C TYR A 41 16.66 7.04 -11.24
N ILE A 42 15.64 7.78 -11.68
CA ILE A 42 14.53 8.23 -10.83
C ILE A 42 13.59 7.08 -10.47
N ASP A 43 13.32 6.14 -11.39
CA ASP A 43 12.57 4.91 -11.11
C ASP A 43 13.29 4.01 -10.08
N GLU A 44 14.62 3.87 -10.18
CA GLU A 44 15.42 3.13 -9.20
C GLU A 44 15.51 3.84 -7.83
N ILE A 45 15.62 5.18 -7.78
CA ILE A 45 15.49 5.94 -6.52
C ILE A 45 14.11 5.75 -5.89
N LYS A 46 13.03 5.80 -6.69
CA LYS A 46 11.67 5.49 -6.22
C LYS A 46 11.57 4.05 -5.73
N ASN A 47 12.35 3.12 -6.29
CA ASN A 47 12.36 1.73 -5.87
C ASN A 47 13.09 1.50 -4.55
N ARG A 48 14.39 1.83 -4.49
CA ARG A 48 15.20 1.66 -3.26
C ARG A 48 14.67 2.49 -2.09
N GLY A 49 14.16 3.69 -2.35
CA GLY A 49 13.51 4.50 -1.31
C GLY A 49 12.31 3.80 -0.66
N ARG A 50 11.54 3.00 -1.40
CA ARG A 50 10.44 2.18 -0.82
C ARG A 50 11.00 1.04 0.03
N LEU A 51 12.04 0.34 -0.45
CA LEU A 51 12.71 -0.74 0.28
C LEU A 51 13.36 -0.25 1.59
N CYS A 52 13.90 0.98 1.59
CA CYS A 52 14.39 1.65 2.80
C CYS A 52 13.25 1.93 3.80
N VAL A 53 12.06 2.33 3.31
CA VAL A 53 10.89 2.57 4.18
C VAL A 53 10.31 1.27 4.74
N SER A 54 10.27 0.18 3.99
CA SER A 54 9.80 -1.12 4.50
C SER A 54 10.79 -1.81 5.45
N SER A 55 12.10 -1.63 5.23
CA SER A 55 13.15 -2.09 6.17
C SER A 55 13.34 -1.20 7.40
N GLY A 56 12.73 -0.01 7.42
CA GLY A 56 12.82 0.94 8.52
C GLY A 56 14.04 1.87 8.49
N ASP A 57 14.93 1.79 7.48
CA ASP A 57 15.98 2.77 7.27
C ASP A 57 15.45 4.06 6.61
N LEU A 58 14.73 4.84 7.42
CA LEU A 58 14.22 6.15 7.04
C LEU A 58 15.35 7.10 6.59
N ARG A 59 16.58 6.96 7.12
CA ARG A 59 17.68 7.90 6.84
C ARG A 59 18.22 7.71 5.43
N SER A 60 18.37 6.47 4.98
CA SER A 60 18.69 6.16 3.59
C SER A 60 17.55 6.56 2.64
N ALA A 61 16.29 6.41 3.06
CA ALA A 61 15.14 6.85 2.27
C ALA A 61 15.13 8.38 2.04
N ASP A 62 15.39 9.20 3.07
CA ASP A 62 15.43 10.67 2.94
C ASP A 62 16.55 11.12 1.99
N ALA A 63 17.73 10.52 2.13
CA ALA A 63 18.89 10.79 1.28
C ALA A 63 18.63 10.43 -0.19
N LEU A 64 18.03 9.25 -0.46
CA LEU A 64 17.65 8.82 -1.80
C LEU A 64 16.62 9.75 -2.44
N TYR A 65 15.52 10.04 -1.75
CA TYR A 65 14.50 10.94 -2.29
C TYR A 65 15.02 12.37 -2.45
N GLY A 66 15.90 12.83 -1.56
CA GLY A 66 16.63 14.10 -1.71
C GLY A 66 17.48 14.13 -2.97
N ARG A 67 18.34 13.13 -3.19
CA ARG A 67 19.15 13.04 -4.40
C ARG A 67 18.31 13.02 -5.67
N GLY A 68 17.17 12.31 -5.68
CA GLY A 68 16.24 12.30 -6.81
C GLY A 68 15.62 13.67 -7.10
N ILE A 69 15.19 14.38 -6.04
CA ILE A 69 14.68 15.76 -6.14
C ILE A 69 15.75 16.70 -6.70
N ASP A 70 16.98 16.62 -6.19
CA ASP A 70 18.09 17.48 -6.61
C ASP A 70 18.52 17.20 -8.05
N VAL A 71 18.51 15.93 -8.47
CA VAL A 71 18.82 15.53 -9.85
C VAL A 71 17.74 16.00 -10.82
N LEU A 72 16.44 15.87 -10.47
CA LEU A 72 15.37 16.46 -11.27
C LEU A 72 15.53 17.99 -11.37
N LEU A 73 15.69 18.70 -10.25
CA LEU A 73 15.81 20.15 -10.25
C LEU A 73 17.03 20.65 -11.04
N SER A 74 18.17 19.94 -10.95
CA SER A 74 19.43 20.33 -11.59
C SER A 74 19.54 19.92 -13.06
N SER A 75 18.78 18.91 -13.50
CA SER A 75 18.76 18.49 -14.92
C SER A 75 18.26 19.64 -15.80
N PRO A 76 19.09 20.17 -16.73
CA PRO A 76 18.62 21.16 -17.69
C PRO A 76 17.52 20.54 -18.55
N LEU A 77 16.55 21.37 -18.96
CA LEU A 77 15.67 21.00 -20.07
C LEU A 77 16.50 21.09 -21.36
N PRO A 78 16.45 20.09 -22.26
CA PRO A 78 17.05 20.25 -23.58
C PRO A 78 16.37 21.44 -24.27
N PRO A 79 17.12 22.32 -24.97
CA PRO A 79 16.52 23.44 -25.68
C PRO A 79 15.61 22.89 -26.77
N THR A 80 14.31 23.18 -26.68
CA THR A 80 13.32 22.78 -27.69
C THR A 80 13.74 23.34 -29.05
N PRO A 81 13.97 22.50 -30.07
CA PRO A 81 14.33 22.99 -31.40
C PRO A 81 13.16 23.85 -31.93
N PRO A 82 13.44 25.01 -32.54
CA PRO A 82 12.40 26.01 -32.87
C PRO A 82 11.43 25.60 -33.98
N ASN A 83 11.57 24.38 -34.52
CA ASN A 83 10.85 23.87 -35.69
C ASN A 83 10.16 22.50 -35.39
N ASP A 84 9.89 22.18 -34.13
CA ASP A 84 9.20 20.95 -33.73
C ASP A 84 7.78 21.27 -33.22
N ASP A 85 6.77 20.69 -33.88
CA ASP A 85 5.35 21.08 -33.73
C ASP A 85 4.68 20.47 -32.47
N GLY A 86 5.16 20.91 -31.31
CA GLY A 86 4.35 21.02 -30.09
C GLY A 86 4.08 19.74 -29.27
N GLY A 87 4.68 18.60 -29.61
CA GLY A 87 4.49 17.34 -28.88
C GLY A 87 5.34 17.19 -27.60
N ASP A 88 6.61 16.86 -27.78
CA ASP A 88 7.31 16.02 -26.78
C ASP A 88 7.97 16.81 -25.63
N GLY A 89 8.45 18.04 -25.89
CA GLY A 89 9.06 18.88 -24.86
C GLY A 89 8.10 19.23 -23.70
N ALA A 90 6.81 19.41 -24.00
CA ALA A 90 5.78 19.63 -23.01
C ALA A 90 5.48 18.36 -22.17
N SER A 91 5.55 17.18 -22.82
CA SER A 91 5.37 15.88 -22.17
C SER A 91 6.46 15.62 -21.12
N LEU A 92 7.74 15.83 -21.47
CA LEU A 92 8.86 15.64 -20.54
C LEU A 92 8.80 16.61 -19.35
N ALA A 93 8.47 17.88 -19.58
CA ALA A 93 8.31 18.86 -18.49
C ALA A 93 7.13 18.52 -17.56
N SER A 94 6.05 17.95 -18.09
CA SER A 94 4.89 17.47 -17.32
C SER A 94 5.24 16.22 -16.50
N MET A 95 5.94 15.25 -17.09
CA MET A 95 6.44 14.04 -16.41
C MET A 95 7.39 14.41 -15.26
N LYS A 96 8.35 15.31 -15.52
CA LYS A 96 9.31 15.84 -14.53
C LYS A 96 8.62 16.44 -13.29
N LYS A 97 7.51 17.16 -13.46
CA LYS A 97 6.72 17.68 -12.32
C LYS A 97 6.04 16.56 -11.52
N LYS A 98 5.45 15.57 -12.19
CA LYS A 98 4.78 14.43 -11.53
C LYS A 98 5.76 13.62 -10.70
N ASP A 99 6.95 13.32 -11.23
CA ASP A 99 7.98 12.62 -10.46
C ASP A 99 8.50 13.45 -9.28
N LEU A 100 8.63 14.77 -9.45
CA LEU A 100 9.01 15.68 -8.36
C LEU A 100 7.96 15.69 -7.23
N ALA A 101 6.67 15.72 -7.58
CA ALA A 101 5.56 15.59 -6.64
C ALA A 101 5.55 14.25 -5.89
N ILE A 102 5.80 13.14 -6.62
CA ILE A 102 5.88 11.79 -6.05
C ILE A 102 7.05 11.68 -5.06
N LEU A 103 8.24 12.13 -5.45
CA LEU A 103 9.44 12.09 -4.60
C LEU A 103 9.29 12.96 -3.36
N ARG A 104 8.77 14.19 -3.50
CA ARG A 104 8.51 15.09 -2.36
C ARG A 104 7.45 14.53 -1.42
N SER A 105 6.36 13.94 -1.93
CA SER A 105 5.34 13.29 -1.10
C SER A 105 5.89 12.06 -0.36
N ASN A 106 6.75 11.27 -0.99
CA ASN A 106 7.42 10.14 -0.34
C ASN A 106 8.43 10.61 0.73
N ARG A 107 9.21 11.67 0.45
CA ARG A 107 10.13 12.26 1.44
C ARG A 107 9.39 12.89 2.62
N SER A 108 8.25 13.51 2.37
CA SER A 108 7.34 14.01 3.41
C SER A 108 6.88 12.89 4.36
N LEU A 109 6.46 11.73 3.82
CA LEU A 109 6.15 10.55 4.66
C LEU A 109 7.34 10.15 5.54
N VAL A 110 8.53 10.00 4.94
CA VAL A 110 9.76 9.60 5.65
C VAL A 110 10.06 10.57 6.80
N ARG A 111 9.94 11.88 6.54
CA ARG A 111 10.15 12.93 7.54
C ARG A 111 9.13 12.91 8.66
N LEU A 112 7.85 12.61 8.38
CA LEU A 112 6.85 12.37 9.42
C LEU A 112 7.20 11.15 10.29
N GLN A 113 7.70 10.07 9.69
CA GLN A 113 8.15 8.89 10.44
C GLN A 113 9.41 9.16 11.28
N MET A 114 10.22 10.16 10.93
CA MET A 114 11.33 10.68 11.76
C MET A 114 10.88 11.70 12.83
N GLY A 115 9.64 12.19 12.80
CA GLY A 115 9.19 13.32 13.63
C GLY A 115 9.56 14.72 13.11
N MET A 116 10.15 14.82 11.91
CA MET A 116 10.52 16.07 11.23
C MET A 116 9.30 16.71 10.53
N ALA A 117 8.29 17.09 11.32
CA ALA A 117 6.98 17.51 10.82
C ALA A 117 7.02 18.80 9.99
N ALA A 118 7.87 19.76 10.35
CA ALA A 118 7.98 21.04 9.63
C ALA A 118 8.61 20.86 8.24
N GLU A 119 9.67 20.07 8.13
CA GLU A 119 10.32 19.72 6.87
C GLU A 119 9.42 18.83 6.00
N ALA A 120 8.63 17.95 6.62
CA ALA A 120 7.61 17.18 5.92
C ALA A 120 6.49 18.06 5.35
N LEU A 121 6.09 19.12 6.06
CA LEU A 121 5.07 20.07 5.59
C LEU A 121 5.60 20.83 4.37
N VAL A 122 6.81 21.38 4.43
CA VAL A 122 7.46 22.06 3.30
C VAL A 122 7.55 21.17 2.06
N ASP A 123 7.87 19.88 2.22
CA ASP A 123 7.91 18.94 1.10
C ASP A 123 6.50 18.61 0.56
N ALA A 124 5.49 18.49 1.42
CA ALA A 124 4.12 18.20 0.99
C ALA A 124 3.46 19.39 0.27
N THR A 125 3.65 20.62 0.77
CA THR A 125 3.21 21.84 0.10
C THR A 125 3.83 21.92 -1.30
N ARG A 126 5.16 21.76 -1.40
CA ARG A 126 5.88 21.74 -2.68
C ARG A 126 5.42 20.62 -3.62
N ALA A 127 5.09 19.44 -3.11
CA ALA A 127 4.52 18.37 -3.92
C ALA A 127 3.16 18.76 -4.53
N SER A 128 2.36 19.57 -3.81
CA SER A 128 1.07 20.08 -4.31
C SER A 128 1.22 21.27 -5.29
N GLU A 129 2.35 21.98 -5.25
CA GLU A 129 2.71 23.01 -6.23
C GLU A 129 3.17 22.38 -7.56
N ASP A 130 3.86 21.25 -7.51
CA ASP A 130 4.32 20.50 -8.70
C ASP A 130 3.15 19.82 -9.43
N ASP A 131 2.30 19.09 -8.68
CA ASP A 131 1.07 18.46 -9.19
C ASP A 131 -0.12 18.73 -8.25
N PRO A 132 -0.92 19.78 -8.51
CA PRO A 132 -2.12 20.10 -7.75
C PRO A 132 -3.20 19.01 -7.76
N THR A 133 -3.13 18.03 -8.66
CA THR A 133 -4.05 16.89 -8.74
C THR A 133 -3.58 15.67 -7.96
N TYR A 134 -2.35 15.67 -7.44
CA TYR A 134 -1.78 14.54 -6.73
C TYR A 134 -2.34 14.42 -5.30
N VAL A 135 -3.39 13.61 -5.16
CA VAL A 135 -4.14 13.32 -3.91
C VAL A 135 -3.21 13.05 -2.72
N LYS A 136 -2.10 12.33 -2.94
CA LYS A 136 -1.12 12.01 -1.89
C LYS A 136 -0.34 13.22 -1.39
N ALA A 137 -0.09 14.25 -2.22
CA ALA A 137 0.53 15.50 -1.74
C ALA A 137 -0.37 16.17 -0.70
N HIS A 138 -1.65 16.39 -1.04
CA HIS A 138 -2.65 16.97 -0.14
C HIS A 138 -2.85 16.11 1.13
N TRP A 139 -2.87 14.78 1.01
CA TRP A 139 -2.96 13.89 2.18
C TRP A 139 -1.73 13.99 3.09
N ARG A 140 -0.50 14.05 2.55
CA ARG A 140 0.72 14.28 3.36
C ARG A 140 0.77 15.69 3.95
N MET A 141 0.28 16.69 3.23
CA MET A 141 0.21 18.08 3.72
C MET A 141 -0.69 18.16 4.95
N GLY A 142 -1.85 17.49 4.90
CA GLY A 142 -2.73 17.37 6.06
C GLY A 142 -2.11 16.62 7.23
N GLN A 143 -1.41 15.51 6.98
CA GLN A 143 -0.71 14.76 8.04
C GLN A 143 0.45 15.57 8.66
N ALA A 144 1.16 16.37 7.88
CA ALA A 144 2.24 17.21 8.36
C ALA A 144 1.74 18.44 9.12
N ALA A 145 0.77 19.17 8.58
CA ALA A 145 0.09 20.25 9.30
C ALA A 145 -0.52 19.76 10.62
N SER A 146 -1.12 18.56 10.61
CA SER A 146 -1.66 17.90 11.80
C SER A 146 -0.59 17.66 12.87
N ALA A 147 0.59 17.16 12.48
CA ALA A 147 1.72 16.91 13.35
C ALA A 147 2.42 18.21 13.84
N CYS A 148 2.35 19.29 13.07
CA CYS A 148 2.77 20.63 13.48
C CYS A 148 1.77 21.32 14.45
N GLY A 149 0.59 20.74 14.68
CA GLY A 149 -0.48 21.35 15.48
C GLY A 149 -1.42 22.30 14.72
N ASN A 150 -1.23 22.46 13.41
CA ASN A 150 -2.06 23.31 12.55
C ASN A 150 -3.35 22.59 12.12
N SER A 151 -4.25 22.27 13.06
CA SER A 151 -5.46 21.47 12.82
C SER A 151 -6.37 22.02 11.70
N ASN A 152 -6.47 23.35 11.57
CA ASN A 152 -7.25 24.03 10.52
C ASN A 152 -6.65 23.84 9.11
N GLU A 153 -5.33 23.99 8.98
CA GLU A 153 -4.60 23.75 7.73
C GLU A 153 -4.64 22.27 7.34
N ALA A 154 -4.58 21.39 8.35
CA ALA A 154 -4.75 19.95 8.18
C ALA A 154 -6.13 19.59 7.62
N LEU A 155 -7.20 20.16 8.19
CA LEU A 155 -8.57 19.94 7.73
C LEU A 155 -8.74 20.36 6.26
N ALA A 156 -8.33 21.58 5.91
CA ALA A 156 -8.41 22.08 4.54
C ALA A 156 -7.63 21.21 3.54
N SER A 157 -6.46 20.69 3.96
CA SER A 157 -5.65 19.75 3.16
C SER A 157 -6.35 18.41 2.94
N PHE A 158 -6.95 17.83 3.99
CA PHE A 158 -7.70 16.57 3.89
C PHE A 158 -9.00 16.74 3.09
N GLU A 159 -9.71 17.85 3.23
CA GLU A 159 -10.88 18.18 2.42
C GLU A 159 -10.50 18.36 0.94
N LYS A 160 -9.35 18.98 0.65
CA LYS A 160 -8.82 19.09 -0.72
C LYS A 160 -8.50 17.72 -1.30
N ALA A 161 -7.82 16.84 -0.55
CA ALA A 161 -7.57 15.46 -0.97
C ALA A 161 -8.88 14.68 -1.21
N LEU A 162 -9.87 14.83 -0.32
CA LEU A 162 -11.18 14.19 -0.43
C LEU A 162 -12.01 14.72 -1.62
N SER A 163 -11.82 15.99 -2.02
CA SER A 163 -12.43 16.55 -3.23
C SER A 163 -11.91 15.90 -4.52
N LEU A 164 -10.67 15.40 -4.50
CA LEU A 164 -10.03 14.68 -5.61
C LEU A 164 -10.39 13.18 -5.60
N GLU A 165 -10.49 12.54 -4.43
CA GLU A 165 -10.98 11.17 -4.27
C GLU A 165 -12.22 11.05 -3.34
N PRO A 166 -13.43 11.44 -3.78
CA PRO A 166 -14.62 11.42 -2.92
C PRO A 166 -14.98 10.05 -2.34
N ASN A 167 -14.53 8.95 -2.96
CA ASN A 167 -14.78 7.58 -2.53
C ASN A 167 -13.75 7.03 -1.53
N ASN A 168 -12.70 7.78 -1.21
CA ASN A 168 -11.63 7.31 -0.32
C ASN A 168 -12.08 7.34 1.16
N ARG A 169 -12.37 6.15 1.71
CA ARG A 169 -12.81 5.97 3.10
C ARG A 169 -11.76 6.32 4.15
N ALA A 170 -10.46 6.35 3.81
CA ALA A 170 -9.44 6.80 4.74
C ALA A 170 -9.48 8.32 4.88
N LEU A 171 -9.47 9.05 3.75
CA LEU A 171 -9.57 10.50 3.74
C LEU A 171 -10.84 11.02 4.42
N ARG A 172 -11.99 10.35 4.26
CA ARG A 172 -13.22 10.71 5.00
C ARG A 172 -13.03 10.69 6.52
N ARG A 173 -12.30 9.70 7.06
CA ARG A 173 -12.01 9.59 8.52
C ARG A 173 -10.98 10.63 8.98
N GLU A 174 -9.98 10.93 8.15
CA GLU A 174 -8.97 11.96 8.42
C GLU A 174 -9.63 13.36 8.51
N VAL A 175 -10.59 13.65 7.61
CA VAL A 175 -11.44 14.85 7.67
C VAL A 175 -12.30 14.86 8.93
N GLU A 176 -13.03 13.78 9.21
CA GLU A 176 -13.95 13.64 10.35
C GLU A 176 -13.23 13.87 11.70
N THR A 177 -12.16 13.11 11.97
CA THR A 177 -11.36 13.22 13.20
C THR A 177 -10.62 14.55 13.33
N THR A 178 -10.16 15.14 12.22
CA THR A 178 -9.51 16.47 12.26
C THR A 178 -10.53 17.58 12.50
N ARG A 179 -11.75 17.44 11.97
CA ARG A 179 -12.84 18.39 12.21
C ARG A 179 -13.29 18.37 13.67
N GLU A 180 -13.46 17.19 14.27
CA GLU A 180 -13.74 17.07 15.71
C GLU A 180 -12.67 17.77 16.55
N ARG A 181 -11.39 17.58 16.22
CA ARG A 181 -10.27 18.27 16.88
C ARG A 181 -10.34 19.79 16.71
N VAL A 182 -10.57 20.30 15.49
CA VAL A 182 -10.74 21.74 15.24
C VAL A 182 -11.87 22.30 16.10
N THR A 183 -13.05 21.68 16.11
CA THR A 183 -14.19 22.17 16.91
C THR A 183 -13.89 22.18 18.41
N ARG A 184 -13.13 21.20 18.91
CA ARG A 184 -12.70 21.18 20.33
C ARG A 184 -11.69 22.28 20.63
N GLU A 185 -10.71 22.50 19.76
CA GLU A 185 -9.71 23.56 19.90
C GLU A 185 -10.35 24.97 19.84
N GLU A 186 -11.35 25.16 18.98
CA GLU A 186 -12.17 26.37 18.94
C GLU A 186 -13.01 26.56 20.21
N GLU A 187 -13.68 25.50 20.70
CA GLU A 187 -14.41 25.55 21.97
C GLU A 187 -13.51 25.86 23.18
N GLU A 188 -12.35 25.22 23.28
CA GLU A 188 -11.37 25.46 24.34
C GLU A 188 -10.84 26.91 24.29
N ARG A 189 -10.57 27.41 23.08
CA ARG A 189 -10.16 28.81 22.85
C ARG A 189 -11.25 29.81 23.26
N MET A 190 -12.52 29.57 22.88
CA MET A 190 -13.64 30.42 23.30
C MET A 190 -13.82 30.42 24.83
N LYS A 191 -13.69 29.25 25.47
CA LYS A 191 -13.75 29.11 26.93
C LYS A 191 -12.58 29.86 27.61
N SER A 192 -11.38 29.84 27.04
CA SER A 192 -10.25 30.62 27.57
C SER A 192 -10.42 32.13 27.38
N ASP A 193 -10.88 32.58 26.21
CA ASP A 193 -11.09 34.01 25.91
C ASP A 193 -12.18 34.59 26.85
N ALA A 194 -13.29 33.86 27.06
CA ALA A 194 -14.33 34.23 28.01
C ALA A 194 -13.81 34.30 29.47
N ALA A 195 -13.01 33.32 29.90
CA ALA A 195 -12.40 33.29 31.23
C ALA A 195 -11.36 34.42 31.46
N VAL A 196 -10.77 34.97 30.39
CA VAL A 196 -9.93 36.18 30.45
C VAL A 196 -10.78 37.45 30.55
N SER A 197 -11.91 37.53 29.85
CA SER A 197 -12.83 38.68 29.94
C SER A 197 -13.32 38.90 31.38
N VAL A 198 -13.85 37.84 32.02
CA VAL A 198 -14.37 37.91 33.39
C VAL A 198 -13.31 38.41 34.38
N LYS A 199 -12.07 37.90 34.29
CA LYS A 199 -10.97 38.34 35.17
C LYS A 199 -10.57 39.80 34.97
N ASN A 200 -10.68 40.33 33.75
CA ASN A 200 -10.40 41.73 33.47
C ASN A 200 -11.54 42.65 33.96
N GLU A 201 -12.79 42.18 33.93
CA GLU A 201 -13.94 42.88 34.52
C GLU A 201 -13.85 42.93 36.05
N ASP A 202 -13.52 41.82 36.71
CA ASP A 202 -13.23 41.78 38.16
C ASP A 202 -12.10 42.76 38.56
N ALA A 203 -11.02 42.80 37.76
CA ALA A 203 -9.89 43.69 38.00
C ALA A 203 -10.21 45.19 37.75
N MET A 204 -11.08 45.50 36.78
CA MET A 204 -11.58 46.86 36.55
C MET A 204 -12.55 47.31 37.65
N GLY A 205 -13.47 46.43 38.08
CA GLY A 205 -14.46 46.72 39.11
C GLY A 205 -13.85 47.13 40.46
N SER A 206 -12.64 46.68 40.75
CA SER A 206 -11.90 47.04 41.97
C SER A 206 -11.27 48.44 41.94
N ARG A 207 -11.26 49.17 40.81
CA ARG A 207 -10.45 50.39 40.63
C ARG A 207 -11.18 51.74 40.74
N VAL A 208 -12.51 51.78 40.93
CA VAL A 208 -13.24 53.06 41.06
C VAL A 208 -14.34 53.01 42.14
N ILE A 209 -14.02 53.42 43.38
CA ILE A 209 -14.64 54.56 44.11
C ILE A 209 -13.65 55.04 45.20
N THR A 210 -13.08 56.23 45.03
CA THR A 210 -12.91 57.29 46.06
C THR A 210 -12.23 58.50 45.42
N ASP A 211 -12.72 59.70 45.73
CA ASP A 211 -12.24 60.97 45.18
C ASP A 211 -12.47 62.11 46.20
N VAL A 212 -11.94 63.29 45.90
CA VAL A 212 -12.21 64.63 46.47
C VAL A 212 -11.28 65.13 47.60
N THR A 213 -10.45 66.13 47.22
CA THR A 213 -9.78 67.21 48.01
C THR A 213 -8.60 66.91 48.96
N SER A 214 -7.39 67.39 48.61
CA SER A 214 -6.88 68.74 49.01
C SER A 214 -5.41 68.98 48.56
N ASP A 215 -4.90 70.22 48.66
CA ASP A 215 -3.69 70.68 47.94
C ASP A 215 -2.32 70.50 48.65
N GLY A 216 -1.43 69.71 48.03
CA GLY A 216 0.04 69.91 47.95
C GLY A 216 0.94 69.82 49.22
N PRO A 217 2.27 70.04 49.10
CA PRO A 217 3.13 69.78 47.93
C PRO A 217 4.54 69.18 48.25
N ILE A 218 5.29 68.75 47.21
CA ILE A 218 6.74 68.41 47.17
C ILE A 218 7.17 67.07 47.83
N GLY A 219 7.96 66.24 47.11
CA GLY A 219 8.70 65.09 47.67
C GLY A 219 9.29 64.11 46.64
N GLU A 220 10.60 63.80 46.73
CA GLU A 220 11.38 63.07 45.71
C GLU A 220 11.36 61.52 45.77
N MET A 221 11.26 60.91 44.57
CA MET A 221 12.10 59.82 44.02
C MET A 221 12.35 58.43 44.69
N THR A 222 12.22 57.40 43.84
CA THR A 222 12.92 56.09 43.79
C THR A 222 12.53 54.90 44.67
N GLY A 223 12.61 53.70 44.07
CA GLY A 223 13.06 52.46 44.73
C GLY A 223 11.97 51.51 45.22
N GLY A 224 11.89 50.31 44.62
CA GLY A 224 11.12 49.19 45.17
C GLY A 224 11.77 47.84 44.85
N THR A 225 11.50 46.81 45.67
CA THR A 225 11.45 45.35 45.37
C THR A 225 11.55 44.53 46.66
N THR A 226 10.50 43.77 46.99
CA THR A 226 10.48 42.69 48.00
C THR A 226 9.46 41.64 47.53
N THR A 227 9.87 40.46 47.06
CA THR A 227 9.97 39.20 47.84
C THR A 227 8.69 38.78 48.57
N SER A 228 8.26 37.52 48.72
CA SER A 228 8.57 36.17 48.21
C SER A 228 7.94 35.20 49.25
N THR A 229 7.56 33.97 48.87
CA THR A 229 7.22 32.88 49.83
C THR A 229 5.88 33.14 50.59
N GLU A 230 5.15 32.20 51.21
CA GLU A 230 5.46 30.82 51.61
C GLU A 230 4.25 29.83 51.45
N ARG A 231 4.43 28.59 51.94
CA ARG A 231 3.59 27.40 51.77
C ARG A 231 2.47 27.31 52.83
N GLY A 232 1.41 26.55 52.54
CA GLY A 232 0.47 26.04 53.55
C GLY A 232 -0.36 24.88 53.01
N GLN A 233 -0.27 23.71 53.63
CA GLN A 233 -1.11 22.54 53.30
C GLN A 233 -2.34 22.49 54.22
N THR A 234 -3.48 21.98 53.71
CA THR A 234 -4.11 20.72 54.18
C THR A 234 -5.50 20.50 53.58
N HIS A 235 -5.91 19.23 53.45
CA HIS A 235 -7.29 18.81 53.16
C HIS A 235 -7.88 18.09 54.38
N PRO A 236 -9.22 18.07 54.50
CA PRO A 236 -9.94 16.94 55.09
C PRO A 236 -10.76 16.16 54.04
N ARG A 237 -11.08 14.90 54.40
CA ARG A 237 -12.11 14.03 53.78
C ARG A 237 -13.51 14.50 54.27
N GLN A 238 -14.69 14.00 53.87
CA GLN A 238 -15.20 12.87 53.05
C GLN A 238 -16.63 13.32 52.55
N SER A 239 -17.57 12.59 51.94
CA SER A 239 -17.81 11.16 51.64
C SER A 239 -18.77 10.98 50.44
N THR A 240 -19.17 9.73 50.17
CA THR A 240 -20.25 9.29 49.26
C THR A 240 -21.66 9.68 49.71
N THR A 241 -22.62 9.77 48.78
CA THR A 241 -23.88 8.98 48.69
C THR A 241 -24.68 9.36 47.42
N SER A 242 -25.47 8.43 46.87
CA SER A 242 -26.28 8.55 45.66
C SER A 242 -27.79 8.57 45.94
N MET A 243 -28.61 9.34 45.21
CA MET A 243 -29.98 8.92 44.82
C MET A 243 -30.69 9.79 43.74
N SER A 244 -31.74 9.18 43.19
CA SER A 244 -32.91 9.67 42.41
C SER A 244 -33.51 11.04 42.82
N SER A 245 -34.35 11.75 42.03
CA SER A 245 -34.95 11.54 40.68
C SER A 245 -35.80 12.77 40.24
N SER A 246 -36.07 12.96 38.95
CA SER A 246 -37.26 13.71 38.47
C SER A 246 -37.73 13.31 37.06
N THR A 247 -39.05 13.23 36.90
CA THR A 247 -39.83 12.63 35.79
C THR A 247 -39.80 13.38 34.44
N GLY A 248 -40.04 12.65 33.34
CA GLY A 248 -40.48 13.15 32.03
C GLY A 248 -41.12 12.00 31.22
N ASP A 249 -42.21 12.25 30.50
CA ASP A 249 -43.11 11.19 30.00
C ASP A 249 -42.60 10.36 28.81
N VAL A 250 -42.90 9.05 28.83
CA VAL A 250 -42.88 8.16 27.66
C VAL A 250 -44.12 7.26 27.71
N VAL A 251 -44.79 7.07 26.58
CA VAL A 251 -46.00 6.24 26.47
C VAL A 251 -45.64 4.76 26.58
N VAL A 252 -46.29 4.06 27.52
CA VAL A 252 -46.13 2.61 27.72
C VAL A 252 -47.07 1.84 26.79
N VAL A 253 -46.53 0.85 26.09
CA VAL A 253 -47.30 -0.23 25.45
C VAL A 253 -47.35 -1.42 26.41
N ASP A 254 -48.50 -2.09 26.49
CA ASP A 254 -48.78 -3.13 27.49
C ASP A 254 -48.04 -4.45 27.18
N GLU A 255 -46.92 -4.70 27.85
CA GLU A 255 -46.20 -5.98 27.84
C GLU A 255 -46.50 -6.80 29.10
N SER A 256 -47.66 -7.48 29.14
CA SER A 256 -48.08 -8.26 30.32
C SER A 256 -48.48 -9.72 30.06
N GLU A 257 -47.96 -10.39 29.02
CA GLU A 257 -48.18 -11.84 28.84
C GLU A 257 -47.02 -12.59 28.14
N PHE A 258 -45.88 -12.78 28.83
CA PHE A 258 -44.89 -13.80 28.43
C PHE A 258 -44.06 -14.37 29.60
N THR A 259 -44.50 -15.49 30.18
CA THR A 259 -43.77 -16.22 31.23
C THR A 259 -42.69 -17.14 30.66
N LYS A 260 -41.47 -17.06 31.21
CA LYS A 260 -40.29 -17.81 30.73
C LYS A 260 -40.33 -19.32 31.05
N SER A 261 -41.02 -20.11 30.23
CA SER A 261 -40.89 -21.59 30.24
C SER A 261 -41.19 -22.28 28.91
N ASP A 262 -42.12 -21.78 28.11
CA ASP A 262 -42.58 -22.52 26.92
C ASP A 262 -41.55 -22.54 25.79
N HIS A 263 -41.22 -23.75 25.36
CA HIS A 263 -40.01 -24.01 24.56
C HIS A 263 -40.17 -23.63 23.09
N VAL A 264 -39.13 -22.99 22.54
CA VAL A 264 -39.07 -22.51 21.16
C VAL A 264 -39.09 -23.67 20.15
N ARG A 265 -40.30 -24.02 19.69
CA ARG A 265 -40.55 -24.76 18.44
C ARG A 265 -41.63 -24.02 17.65
N GLY A 266 -41.19 -23.14 16.75
CA GLY A 266 -42.07 -22.33 15.92
C GLY A 266 -42.80 -23.17 14.87
N TYR A 267 -44.07 -23.49 15.14
CA TYR A 267 -44.98 -24.10 14.17
C TYR A 267 -45.81 -23.01 13.49
N LYS A 268 -45.85 -23.03 12.15
CA LYS A 268 -46.74 -22.16 11.37
C LYS A 268 -48.11 -22.82 11.24
N ILE A 269 -49.16 -22.10 11.61
CA ILE A 269 -50.54 -22.54 11.38
C ILE A 269 -50.96 -22.08 9.97
N ARG A 270 -51.45 -23.02 9.17
CA ARG A 270 -51.96 -22.78 7.82
C ARG A 270 -53.45 -22.42 7.85
N SER A 271 -53.98 -21.93 6.73
CA SER A 271 -55.41 -21.62 6.56
C SER A 271 -56.34 -22.84 6.61
N ASP A 272 -55.80 -24.07 6.52
CA ASP A 272 -56.52 -25.33 6.76
C ASP A 272 -56.51 -25.77 8.24
N GLY A 273 -55.94 -24.95 9.13
CA GLY A 273 -55.82 -25.23 10.56
C GLY A 273 -54.65 -26.14 10.95
N LYS A 274 -53.88 -26.70 10.00
CA LYS A 274 -52.76 -27.58 10.34
C LYS A 274 -51.56 -26.79 10.87
N LYS A 275 -50.97 -27.30 11.95
CA LYS A 275 -49.65 -26.89 12.49
C LYS A 275 -48.57 -27.58 11.66
N THR A 276 -47.72 -26.80 11.01
CA THR A 276 -46.62 -27.29 10.17
C THR A 276 -45.30 -26.59 10.51
N SER A 277 -44.18 -26.98 9.90
CA SER A 277 -42.88 -26.40 10.24
C SER A 277 -42.76 -24.97 9.70
N PHE A 278 -41.85 -24.17 10.25
CA PHE A 278 -41.58 -22.84 9.69
C PHE A 278 -40.83 -22.88 8.33
N PHE A 279 -40.32 -24.06 7.93
CA PHE A 279 -39.49 -24.28 6.73
C PHE A 279 -40.17 -25.17 5.68
N ASP A 280 -41.50 -25.17 5.63
CA ASP A 280 -42.27 -25.82 4.58
C ASP A 280 -42.06 -25.13 3.21
N ARG A 281 -41.87 -25.91 2.13
CA ARG A 281 -41.66 -25.40 0.76
C ARG A 281 -42.95 -24.96 0.05
N GLU A 282 -44.07 -24.91 0.75
CA GLU A 282 -45.40 -24.62 0.21
C GLU A 282 -45.80 -23.17 0.46
N ILE A 283 -45.62 -22.34 -0.57
CA ILE A 283 -46.04 -20.93 -0.61
C ILE A 283 -47.53 -20.88 -0.96
N SER A 284 -48.35 -20.17 -0.16
CA SER A 284 -49.78 -19.99 -0.43
C SER A 284 -50.04 -19.16 -1.69
N ASP A 285 -51.17 -19.36 -2.36
CA ASP A 285 -51.42 -18.77 -3.68
C ASP A 285 -51.38 -17.22 -3.71
N ASP A 286 -51.82 -16.55 -2.64
CA ASP A 286 -51.71 -15.09 -2.55
C ASP A 286 -50.28 -14.62 -2.28
N ALA A 287 -49.47 -15.38 -1.52
CA ALA A 287 -48.03 -15.11 -1.40
C ALA A 287 -47.31 -15.37 -2.73
N ARG A 288 -47.74 -16.40 -3.48
CA ARG A 288 -47.24 -16.71 -4.82
C ARG A 288 -47.59 -15.61 -5.84
N ARG A 289 -48.79 -15.01 -5.73
CA ARG A 289 -49.20 -13.82 -6.51
C ARG A 289 -48.36 -12.59 -6.17
N LEU A 290 -48.08 -12.35 -4.89
CA LEU A 290 -47.26 -11.23 -4.41
C LEU A 290 -45.79 -11.34 -4.80
N ILE A 291 -45.24 -12.56 -4.79
CA ILE A 291 -43.83 -12.84 -5.14
C ILE A 291 -43.63 -12.87 -6.66
N GLY A 292 -44.64 -13.29 -7.43
CA GLY A 292 -44.56 -13.40 -8.89
C GLY A 292 -43.66 -14.54 -9.36
N ASP A 293 -43.26 -14.48 -10.63
CA ASP A 293 -42.30 -15.44 -11.21
C ASP A 293 -40.87 -14.91 -11.07
N ILE A 294 -40.14 -15.47 -10.10
CA ILE A 294 -38.72 -15.19 -9.83
C ILE A 294 -37.77 -16.11 -10.61
N ALA A 295 -38.27 -16.99 -11.49
CA ALA A 295 -37.40 -17.86 -12.28
C ALA A 295 -36.45 -17.01 -13.15
N PRO A 296 -35.13 -17.27 -13.13
CA PRO A 296 -34.19 -16.54 -13.98
C PRO A 296 -34.50 -16.85 -15.45
N LYS A 297 -35.03 -15.85 -16.17
CA LYS A 297 -35.40 -16.01 -17.57
C LYS A 297 -34.14 -16.25 -18.40
N LYS A 298 -34.07 -17.42 -19.06
CA LYS A 298 -33.01 -17.70 -20.03
C LYS A 298 -33.07 -16.64 -21.13
N LEU A 299 -31.92 -16.05 -21.46
CA LEU A 299 -31.80 -15.24 -22.67
C LEU A 299 -31.82 -16.18 -23.88
N GLU A 300 -32.59 -15.82 -24.91
CA GLU A 300 -32.53 -16.50 -26.20
C GLU A 300 -31.17 -16.23 -26.85
N ASP A 301 -30.47 -17.29 -27.23
CA ASP A 301 -29.21 -17.21 -27.96
C ASP A 301 -29.53 -16.67 -29.37
N ASN A 302 -29.05 -15.46 -29.72
CA ASN A 302 -29.44 -14.82 -30.98
C ASN A 302 -28.67 -15.40 -32.18
N VAL A 303 -29.17 -16.53 -32.70
CA VAL A 303 -28.51 -17.35 -33.73
C VAL A 303 -28.52 -16.68 -35.12
N GLY A 304 -27.34 -16.61 -35.75
CA GLY A 304 -27.22 -16.76 -37.21
C GLY A 304 -27.20 -15.49 -38.07
N GLY A 305 -26.17 -14.66 -37.94
CA GLY A 305 -25.95 -13.46 -38.77
C GLY A 305 -25.05 -13.63 -40.00
N ILE A 306 -25.06 -14.78 -40.67
CA ILE A 306 -24.42 -15.12 -41.96
C ILE A 306 -22.96 -14.67 -42.16
N ILE A 307 -22.02 -15.64 -42.12
CA ILE A 307 -20.70 -15.48 -42.74
C ILE A 307 -20.86 -15.53 -44.27
N ASN A 308 -20.32 -14.54 -44.97
CA ASN A 308 -19.96 -14.71 -46.38
C ASN A 308 -18.70 -13.88 -46.66
N GLY A 309 -17.62 -14.51 -47.14
CA GLY A 309 -16.32 -13.87 -47.26
C GLY A 309 -16.03 -13.34 -48.66
N ASN A 310 -15.26 -12.26 -48.76
CA ASN A 310 -14.45 -12.00 -49.95
C ASN A 310 -13.22 -11.15 -49.59
N ASN A 311 -12.06 -11.50 -50.13
CA ASN A 311 -10.81 -10.75 -49.91
C ASN A 311 -10.66 -9.63 -50.95
N ASN A 312 -10.48 -8.38 -50.51
CA ASN A 312 -9.33 -7.55 -50.89
C ASN A 312 -9.39 -6.10 -50.35
N GLY A 313 -8.23 -5.58 -49.96
CA GLY A 313 -7.84 -4.19 -50.26
C GLY A 313 -8.21 -3.09 -49.24
N GLY A 314 -7.30 -2.82 -48.31
CA GLY A 314 -7.12 -1.49 -47.70
C GLY A 314 -8.02 -1.16 -46.51
N GLY A 315 -7.43 -1.05 -45.32
CA GLY A 315 -8.08 -0.57 -44.11
C GLY A 315 -7.07 0.03 -43.14
N ASP A 316 -7.15 1.35 -42.96
CA ASP A 316 -6.55 2.10 -41.86
C ASP A 316 -7.54 2.12 -40.65
N VAL A 317 -7.16 2.79 -39.57
CA VAL A 317 -7.96 3.13 -38.38
C VAL A 317 -8.05 2.02 -37.33
N GLY A 318 -7.59 2.34 -36.12
CA GLY A 318 -7.70 1.49 -34.94
C GLY A 318 -8.96 1.74 -34.09
N GLY A 319 -9.21 0.86 -33.13
CA GLY A 319 -10.29 0.97 -32.16
C GLY A 319 -10.30 -0.26 -31.25
N GLY A 320 -10.33 -0.06 -29.93
CA GLY A 320 -10.20 -1.15 -28.96
C GLY A 320 -11.44 -2.03 -28.88
N ILE A 321 -11.24 -3.35 -28.78
CA ILE A 321 -12.30 -4.31 -28.44
C ILE A 321 -12.66 -4.10 -26.96
N MET A 322 -13.68 -3.28 -26.69
CA MET A 322 -14.23 -3.15 -25.35
C MET A 322 -14.94 -4.45 -24.94
N GLY A 323 -14.31 -5.22 -24.07
CA GLY A 323 -14.98 -6.24 -23.25
C GLY A 323 -15.98 -5.58 -22.30
N GLY A 324 -17.16 -5.25 -22.80
CA GLY A 324 -18.17 -4.48 -22.09
C GLY A 324 -18.66 -5.19 -20.83
N THR A 325 -18.27 -4.67 -19.66
CA THR A 325 -18.77 -5.16 -18.36
C THR A 325 -20.28 -5.10 -18.30
N SER A 326 -20.93 -6.23 -18.05
CA SER A 326 -22.39 -6.35 -18.05
C SER A 326 -23.06 -5.36 -17.07
N ALA A 327 -24.24 -4.86 -17.45
CA ALA A 327 -24.95 -3.81 -16.71
C ALA A 327 -25.36 -4.20 -15.25
N TRP A 328 -25.18 -5.46 -14.88
CA TRP A 328 -25.37 -5.98 -13.51
C TRP A 328 -24.34 -5.46 -12.49
N ASN A 329 -23.20 -4.93 -12.94
CA ASN A 329 -22.07 -4.56 -12.06
C ASN A 329 -22.36 -3.38 -11.09
N LYS A 330 -23.57 -2.82 -11.08
CA LYS A 330 -24.05 -1.87 -10.06
C LYS A 330 -24.43 -2.53 -8.72
N ALA A 331 -24.68 -3.84 -8.69
CA ALA A 331 -25.32 -4.51 -7.55
C ALA A 331 -24.36 -5.14 -6.51
N GLY A 332 -23.05 -4.89 -6.59
CA GLY A 332 -22.07 -5.33 -5.58
C GLY A 332 -21.80 -6.84 -5.50
N THR A 333 -22.38 -7.62 -6.42
CA THR A 333 -22.17 -9.07 -6.57
C THR A 333 -20.70 -9.39 -6.85
N TRP A 334 -20.21 -10.49 -6.26
CA TRP A 334 -18.87 -10.99 -6.49
C TRP A 334 -18.84 -11.80 -7.80
N GLU A 335 -18.22 -11.26 -8.84
CA GLU A 335 -17.94 -12.00 -10.08
C GLU A 335 -16.46 -12.42 -10.08
N GLU A 336 -16.25 -13.72 -9.87
CA GLU A 336 -14.98 -14.40 -10.07
C GLU A 336 -14.90 -14.88 -11.52
N ARG A 337 -13.74 -14.68 -12.15
CA ARG A 337 -13.44 -15.12 -13.50
C ARG A 337 -12.33 -16.16 -13.45
N ASP A 338 -12.68 -17.41 -13.74
CA ASP A 338 -11.70 -18.49 -13.94
C ASP A 338 -10.81 -18.18 -15.15
N VAL A 339 -9.50 -18.30 -14.94
CA VAL A 339 -8.46 -18.17 -15.96
C VAL A 339 -7.47 -19.34 -15.90
N THR A 340 -7.82 -20.42 -15.19
CA THR A 340 -7.00 -21.62 -15.01
C THR A 340 -6.41 -22.17 -16.32
N PRO A 341 -7.13 -22.20 -17.47
CA PRO A 341 -6.54 -22.66 -18.73
C PRO A 341 -5.37 -21.80 -19.20
N TRP A 342 -5.54 -20.46 -19.22
CA TRP A 342 -4.48 -19.50 -19.56
C TRP A 342 -3.32 -19.57 -18.57
N ALA A 343 -3.64 -19.68 -17.28
CA ALA A 343 -2.63 -19.74 -16.23
C ALA A 343 -1.76 -21.00 -16.35
N LYS A 344 -2.37 -22.18 -16.57
CA LYS A 344 -1.62 -23.42 -16.77
C LYS A 344 -0.79 -23.40 -18.05
N GLU A 345 -1.31 -22.86 -19.15
CA GLU A 345 -0.56 -22.72 -20.41
C GLU A 345 0.66 -21.80 -20.26
N THR A 346 0.44 -20.58 -19.74
CA THR A 346 1.51 -19.57 -19.60
C THR A 346 2.52 -19.92 -18.52
N LEU A 347 2.11 -20.49 -17.39
CA LEU A 347 3.03 -20.94 -16.33
C LEU A 347 3.85 -22.14 -16.80
N SER A 348 3.27 -23.10 -17.53
CA SER A 348 4.03 -24.20 -18.12
C SER A 348 5.09 -23.71 -19.11
N ALA A 349 4.72 -22.75 -19.97
CA ALA A 349 5.65 -22.14 -20.92
C ALA A 349 6.78 -21.37 -20.21
N ALA A 350 6.46 -20.61 -19.15
CA ALA A 350 7.44 -19.88 -18.36
C ALA A 350 8.43 -20.83 -17.67
N LEU A 351 7.95 -21.88 -17.00
CA LEU A 351 8.77 -22.87 -16.30
C LEU A 351 9.77 -23.58 -17.24
N LEU A 352 9.37 -23.86 -18.49
CA LEU A 352 10.26 -24.45 -19.51
C LEU A 352 11.39 -23.52 -19.98
N CYS A 353 11.28 -22.20 -19.73
CA CYS A 353 12.36 -21.24 -19.98
C CYS A 353 13.36 -21.14 -18.81
N ALA A 354 13.06 -21.69 -17.63
CA ALA A 354 13.94 -21.62 -16.47
C ALA A 354 15.24 -22.40 -16.70
N SER A 355 16.38 -21.72 -16.54
CA SER A 355 17.71 -22.31 -16.64
C SER A 355 18.73 -21.56 -15.81
N TYR A 356 19.73 -22.29 -15.33
CA TYR A 356 20.80 -21.79 -14.47
C TYR A 356 22.15 -22.24 -15.02
N VAL A 357 23.16 -21.37 -14.95
CA VAL A 357 24.53 -21.66 -15.39
C VAL A 357 25.44 -21.66 -14.18
N LEU A 358 26.23 -22.73 -14.03
CA LEU A 358 27.10 -22.92 -12.89
C LEU A 358 28.24 -21.88 -12.89
N PRO A 359 28.48 -21.16 -11.78
CA PRO A 359 29.41 -20.04 -11.71
C PRO A 359 30.88 -20.49 -11.67
N ASP A 360 31.77 -19.55 -11.93
CA ASP A 360 33.21 -19.74 -11.79
C ASP A 360 33.58 -20.12 -10.35
N GLY A 361 34.38 -21.18 -10.19
CA GLY A 361 34.68 -21.79 -8.89
C GLY A 361 33.71 -22.89 -8.45
N SER A 362 32.66 -23.19 -9.21
CA SER A 362 31.97 -24.48 -9.12
C SER A 362 32.84 -25.62 -9.70
N PRO A 363 32.52 -26.91 -9.45
CA PRO A 363 33.29 -28.03 -10.00
C PRO A 363 33.24 -28.19 -11.53
N SER A 364 32.32 -27.48 -12.20
CA SER A 364 32.14 -27.52 -13.66
C SER A 364 31.55 -26.19 -14.17
N PRO A 365 32.34 -25.09 -14.19
CA PRO A 365 31.85 -23.77 -14.58
C PRO A 365 31.26 -23.75 -15.99
N GLY A 366 30.25 -22.92 -16.22
CA GLY A 366 29.56 -22.83 -17.52
C GLY A 366 28.62 -23.99 -17.86
N SER A 367 28.61 -25.07 -17.06
CA SER A 367 27.61 -26.15 -17.18
C SER A 367 26.21 -25.60 -16.92
N ARG A 368 25.20 -26.05 -17.70
CA ARG A 368 23.83 -25.54 -17.62
C ARG A 368 22.87 -26.58 -17.03
N ALA A 369 22.11 -26.13 -16.03
CA ALA A 369 20.87 -26.77 -15.60
C ALA A 369 19.67 -26.13 -16.31
N SER A 370 18.69 -26.91 -16.71
CA SER A 370 17.46 -26.43 -17.36
C SER A 370 16.29 -27.38 -17.12
N ILE A 371 15.07 -26.84 -17.14
CA ILE A 371 13.85 -27.65 -17.11
C ILE A 371 13.66 -28.33 -18.45
N ILE A 372 13.34 -29.63 -18.41
CA ILE A 372 13.06 -30.43 -19.62
C ILE A 372 11.57 -30.78 -19.76
N GLU A 373 10.82 -30.79 -18.65
CA GLU A 373 9.40 -31.16 -18.63
C GLU A 373 8.71 -30.59 -17.39
N VAL A 374 7.46 -30.11 -17.55
CA VAL A 374 6.54 -29.87 -16.43
C VAL A 374 5.72 -31.14 -16.25
N VAL A 375 6.11 -31.98 -15.31
CA VAL A 375 5.55 -33.34 -15.08
C VAL A 375 4.14 -33.26 -14.49
N LYS A 376 3.88 -32.23 -13.68
CA LYS A 376 2.59 -31.98 -13.04
C LYS A 376 2.37 -30.48 -12.89
N LEU A 377 1.17 -30.02 -13.23
CA LEU A 377 0.68 -28.68 -12.88
C LEU A 377 -0.80 -28.76 -12.52
N ASP A 378 -1.08 -29.09 -11.25
CA ASP A 378 -2.44 -29.11 -10.69
C ASP A 378 -2.70 -27.85 -9.88
N GLY A 379 -3.98 -27.53 -9.68
CA GLY A 379 -4.40 -26.24 -9.11
C GLY A 379 -5.20 -25.38 -10.09
N ASN A 380 -5.52 -24.16 -9.66
CA ASN A 380 -6.44 -23.22 -10.30
C ASN A 380 -5.96 -21.77 -10.19
N ALA A 381 -6.44 -20.92 -11.09
CA ALA A 381 -6.24 -19.48 -11.03
C ALA A 381 -7.51 -18.72 -11.47
N SER A 382 -7.87 -17.69 -10.72
CA SER A 382 -8.99 -16.81 -10.98
C SER A 382 -8.66 -15.36 -10.63
N TYR A 383 -9.49 -14.44 -11.08
CA TYR A 383 -9.46 -13.06 -10.59
C TYR A 383 -10.86 -12.54 -10.30
N ALA A 384 -10.98 -11.65 -9.32
CA ALA A 384 -12.26 -11.09 -8.87
C ALA A 384 -12.17 -9.57 -8.69
N ALA A 385 -13.10 -8.83 -9.28
CA ALA A 385 -13.14 -7.36 -9.23
C ALA A 385 -14.01 -6.85 -8.06
N VAL A 386 -13.40 -6.61 -6.89
CA VAL A 386 -14.10 -6.19 -5.68
C VAL A 386 -14.03 -4.67 -5.50
N ARG A 387 -15.15 -3.97 -5.73
CA ARG A 387 -15.27 -2.50 -5.58
C ARG A 387 -14.20 -1.71 -6.37
N GLY A 388 -13.90 -2.16 -7.59
CA GLY A 388 -12.88 -1.56 -8.46
C GLY A 388 -11.44 -1.97 -8.16
N LYS A 389 -11.18 -2.77 -7.11
CA LYS A 389 -9.88 -3.41 -6.89
C LYS A 389 -9.92 -4.84 -7.41
N LYS A 390 -9.01 -5.17 -8.32
CA LYS A 390 -8.76 -6.56 -8.73
C LYS A 390 -8.11 -7.33 -7.58
N LYS A 391 -8.53 -8.57 -7.38
CA LYS A 391 -7.83 -9.59 -6.61
C LYS A 391 -7.47 -10.73 -7.55
N TYR A 392 -6.26 -11.24 -7.42
CA TYR A 392 -5.77 -12.43 -8.13
C TYR A 392 -5.70 -13.55 -7.10
N ILE A 393 -6.23 -14.71 -7.46
CA ILE A 393 -6.29 -15.90 -6.61
C ILE A 393 -5.69 -17.03 -7.43
N TYR A 394 -4.66 -17.67 -6.92
CA TYR A 394 -4.07 -18.85 -7.54
C TYR A 394 -3.48 -19.74 -6.46
N GLU A 395 -3.49 -21.04 -6.74
CA GLU A 395 -2.97 -22.10 -5.88
C GLU A 395 -2.53 -23.21 -6.84
N PHE A 396 -1.22 -23.51 -6.90
CA PHE A 396 -0.65 -24.49 -7.83
C PHE A 396 0.32 -25.45 -7.15
N SER A 397 0.16 -26.74 -7.46
CA SER A 397 1.06 -27.84 -7.13
C SER A 397 1.84 -28.25 -8.38
N ILE A 398 3.13 -27.92 -8.40
CA ILE A 398 4.00 -27.98 -9.58
C ILE A 398 5.08 -29.03 -9.36
N THR A 399 5.21 -30.00 -10.29
CA THR A 399 6.41 -30.87 -10.37
C THR A 399 7.10 -30.64 -11.70
N VAL A 400 8.39 -30.30 -11.65
CA VAL A 400 9.26 -30.12 -12.83
C VAL A 400 10.36 -31.17 -12.86
N ARG A 401 10.72 -31.64 -14.06
CA ARG A 401 11.89 -32.48 -14.30
C ARG A 401 13.00 -31.63 -14.91
N TRP A 402 14.20 -31.75 -14.38
CA TRP A 402 15.36 -30.96 -14.76
C TRP A 402 16.49 -31.85 -15.31
N GLU A 403 17.34 -31.25 -16.14
CA GLU A 403 18.60 -31.84 -16.59
C GLU A 403 19.75 -30.85 -16.34
N LEU A 404 20.87 -31.36 -15.84
CA LEU A 404 22.15 -30.65 -15.71
C LEU A 404 23.20 -31.36 -16.56
N ALA A 405 23.70 -30.67 -17.59
CA ALA A 405 24.78 -31.17 -18.44
C ALA A 405 26.15 -30.70 -17.91
N LEU A 406 26.89 -31.62 -17.30
CA LEU A 406 28.21 -31.41 -16.71
C LEU A 406 29.31 -31.73 -17.73
N SER A 407 30.16 -30.75 -18.05
CA SER A 407 31.38 -30.98 -18.85
C SER A 407 32.50 -31.55 -17.98
N SER A 408 33.10 -32.68 -18.38
CA SER A 408 34.34 -33.18 -17.78
C SER A 408 35.51 -32.19 -17.96
N PRO A 409 36.37 -31.96 -16.95
CA PRO A 409 37.49 -31.02 -17.06
C PRO A 409 38.54 -31.41 -18.11
N ASP A 410 38.64 -32.70 -18.47
CA ASP A 410 39.54 -33.19 -19.52
C ASP A 410 38.93 -33.08 -20.93
N GLY A 411 37.74 -32.47 -21.07
CA GLY A 411 37.08 -32.16 -22.35
C GLY A 411 36.53 -33.36 -23.14
N GLY A 412 36.58 -34.57 -22.58
CA GLY A 412 36.27 -35.81 -23.32
C GLY A 412 34.81 -36.29 -23.26
N GLU A 413 34.04 -35.98 -22.22
CA GLU A 413 32.70 -36.54 -21.99
C GLU A 413 31.78 -35.58 -21.20
N THR A 414 30.48 -35.63 -21.50
CA THR A 414 29.44 -34.80 -20.84
C THR A 414 28.48 -35.68 -20.05
N THR A 415 28.58 -35.68 -18.73
CA THR A 415 27.62 -36.38 -17.85
C THR A 415 26.33 -35.57 -17.74
N ARG A 416 25.18 -36.19 -18.04
CA ARG A 416 23.86 -35.56 -17.86
C ARG A 416 23.23 -36.10 -16.59
N CYS A 417 23.14 -35.27 -15.55
CA CYS A 417 22.34 -35.56 -14.36
C CYS A 417 20.89 -35.15 -14.59
N ARG A 418 19.95 -35.96 -14.12
CA ARG A 418 18.51 -35.65 -14.12
C ARG A 418 17.88 -35.83 -12.74
N GLY A 419 16.71 -35.24 -12.56
CA GLY A 419 15.91 -35.40 -11.36
C GLY A 419 14.60 -34.63 -11.44
N GLU A 420 13.80 -34.72 -10.37
CA GLU A 420 12.52 -34.02 -10.24
C GLU A 420 12.52 -33.10 -9.01
N MET A 421 11.70 -32.07 -9.07
CA MET A 421 11.50 -31.12 -7.97
C MET A 421 10.03 -30.72 -7.89
N THR A 422 9.44 -30.78 -6.69
CA THR A 422 8.04 -30.43 -6.45
C THR A 422 7.92 -29.22 -5.54
N PHE A 423 7.22 -28.21 -6.03
CA PHE A 423 6.68 -27.10 -5.26
C PHE A 423 5.22 -27.44 -4.93
N PRO A 424 4.87 -27.72 -3.66
CA PRO A 424 3.51 -28.14 -3.30
C PRO A 424 2.51 -26.99 -3.38
N ASP A 425 2.93 -25.81 -2.92
CA ASP A 425 2.07 -24.71 -2.50
C ASP A 425 2.56 -23.39 -3.17
N VAL A 426 2.32 -23.25 -4.47
CA VAL A 426 2.60 -22.01 -5.22
C VAL A 426 1.33 -21.17 -5.26
N ASP A 427 1.17 -20.30 -4.26
CA ASP A 427 -0.03 -19.48 -4.09
C ASP A 427 0.25 -17.97 -3.96
N GLY A 428 -0.83 -17.18 -3.87
CA GLY A 428 -0.79 -15.72 -3.76
C GLY A 428 -0.56 -15.15 -2.35
N THR A 429 -0.12 -15.95 -1.38
CA THR A 429 0.19 -15.52 0.00
C THR A 429 1.68 -15.25 0.23
N VAL A 430 2.55 -15.91 -0.55
CA VAL A 430 4.00 -15.67 -0.59
C VAL A 430 4.28 -14.30 -1.24
N GLU A 431 5.10 -13.45 -0.62
CA GLU A 431 5.56 -12.21 -1.27
C GLU A 431 6.71 -12.50 -2.25
N SER A 432 6.73 -11.76 -3.37
CA SER A 432 7.73 -11.94 -4.42
C SER A 432 9.15 -11.76 -3.90
N GLY A 433 9.99 -12.78 -4.08
CA GLY A 433 11.33 -12.87 -3.51
C GLY A 433 11.45 -13.57 -2.14
N GLU A 434 10.36 -13.96 -1.46
CA GLU A 434 10.43 -14.87 -0.30
C GLU A 434 10.75 -16.32 -0.73
N GLY A 435 10.24 -16.71 -1.90
CA GLY A 435 10.50 -18.01 -2.53
C GLY A 435 9.55 -19.13 -2.09
N TYR A 436 9.52 -20.21 -2.88
CA TYR A 436 8.58 -21.31 -2.69
C TYR A 436 9.26 -22.53 -2.07
N ASP A 437 8.58 -23.23 -1.17
CA ASP A 437 9.12 -24.43 -0.55
C ASP A 437 9.20 -25.61 -1.53
N VAL A 438 10.18 -26.48 -1.31
CA VAL A 438 10.41 -27.70 -2.11
C VAL A 438 10.20 -28.91 -1.22
N SER A 439 9.09 -29.63 -1.43
CA SER A 439 8.69 -30.76 -0.58
C SER A 439 9.23 -32.11 -1.07
N ASN A 440 9.58 -32.21 -2.35
CA ASN A 440 10.21 -33.38 -2.94
C ASN A 440 11.35 -32.94 -3.87
N TYR A 441 12.51 -33.57 -3.71
CA TYR A 441 13.68 -33.40 -4.56
C TYR A 441 14.32 -34.77 -4.77
N SER A 442 14.39 -35.21 -6.03
CA SER A 442 14.94 -36.51 -6.42
C SER A 442 16.03 -36.36 -7.47
N VAL A 443 16.89 -37.36 -7.57
CA VAL A 443 17.97 -37.45 -8.58
C VAL A 443 17.94 -38.85 -9.19
N ASP A 444 17.97 -38.93 -10.51
CA ASP A 444 18.01 -40.19 -11.25
C ASP A 444 19.38 -40.85 -11.07
N GLY A 445 19.50 -41.73 -10.08
CA GLY A 445 20.75 -42.43 -9.70
C GLY A 445 21.36 -43.34 -10.77
N THR A 446 20.70 -43.49 -11.93
CA THR A 446 21.25 -44.13 -13.14
C THR A 446 21.99 -43.16 -14.06
N THR A 447 21.90 -41.85 -13.82
CA THR A 447 22.40 -40.77 -14.70
C THR A 447 23.57 -39.99 -14.10
N CYS A 448 23.68 -39.92 -12.77
CA CYS A 448 24.76 -39.25 -12.05
C CYS A 448 25.81 -40.23 -11.54
N SER A 449 27.10 -39.84 -11.59
CA SER A 449 28.18 -40.63 -11.01
C SER A 449 28.27 -40.48 -9.47
N PRO A 450 28.78 -41.49 -8.74
CA PRO A 450 28.92 -41.43 -7.28
C PRO A 450 29.90 -40.32 -6.86
N GLY A 451 29.36 -39.26 -6.27
CA GLY A 451 30.13 -38.07 -5.83
C GLY A 451 29.52 -36.74 -6.26
N ILE A 452 28.62 -36.73 -7.26
CA ILE A 452 27.99 -35.50 -7.76
C ILE A 452 26.88 -34.96 -6.82
N GLY A 453 26.35 -35.78 -5.90
CA GLY A 453 25.25 -35.40 -4.98
C GLY A 453 25.39 -34.03 -4.31
N PRO A 454 26.50 -33.71 -3.59
CA PRO A 454 26.67 -32.42 -2.91
C PRO A 454 26.71 -31.20 -3.85
N LEU A 455 27.04 -31.38 -5.14
CA LEU A 455 26.94 -30.33 -6.16
C LEU A 455 25.47 -30.07 -6.49
N LEU A 456 24.68 -31.12 -6.68
CA LEU A 456 23.25 -31.03 -7.01
C LEU A 456 22.45 -30.42 -5.85
N GLU A 457 22.74 -30.85 -4.61
CA GLU A 457 22.16 -30.23 -3.42
C GLU A 457 22.43 -28.73 -3.40
N ARG A 458 23.69 -28.30 -3.59
CA ARG A 458 24.06 -26.87 -3.52
C ARG A 458 23.58 -26.00 -4.69
N PHE A 459 23.55 -26.52 -5.92
CA PHE A 459 23.31 -25.72 -7.14
C PHE A 459 21.97 -25.99 -7.85
N ILE A 460 21.18 -26.95 -7.35
CA ILE A 460 19.85 -27.26 -7.87
C ILE A 460 18.77 -27.16 -6.77
N ARG A 461 19.01 -27.75 -5.58
CA ARG A 461 18.02 -27.78 -4.47
C ARG A 461 18.09 -26.54 -3.57
N ASP A 462 19.27 -26.25 -3.05
CA ASP A 462 19.49 -25.21 -2.01
C ASP A 462 19.79 -23.83 -2.61
N GLY A 463 19.71 -23.70 -3.93
CA GLY A 463 19.87 -22.48 -4.70
C GLY A 463 20.09 -22.77 -6.19
N GLY A 464 20.39 -21.73 -6.97
CA GLY A 464 20.73 -21.84 -8.39
C GLY A 464 19.51 -22.10 -9.28
N LEU A 465 19.25 -23.38 -9.62
CA LEU A 465 18.08 -23.70 -10.44
C LEU A 465 16.75 -23.43 -9.70
N ARG A 466 16.68 -23.70 -8.39
CA ARG A 466 15.52 -23.33 -7.56
C ARG A 466 15.25 -21.82 -7.60
N ASP A 467 16.30 -21.00 -7.45
CA ASP A 467 16.16 -19.54 -7.45
C ASP A 467 15.72 -19.03 -8.83
N SER A 468 16.23 -19.62 -9.91
CA SER A 468 15.80 -19.35 -11.27
C SER A 468 14.31 -19.69 -11.49
N LEU A 469 13.82 -20.79 -10.89
CA LEU A 469 12.41 -21.16 -10.92
C LEU A 469 11.54 -20.20 -10.11
N HIS A 470 11.99 -19.76 -8.92
CA HIS A 470 11.27 -18.75 -8.13
C HIS A 470 11.09 -17.44 -8.92
N GLY A 471 12.17 -16.93 -9.53
CA GLY A 471 12.12 -15.72 -10.34
C GLY A 471 11.19 -15.85 -11.55
N VAL A 472 11.19 -17.02 -12.22
CA VAL A 472 10.28 -17.31 -13.33
C VAL A 472 8.81 -17.39 -12.90
N ILE A 473 8.52 -17.86 -11.68
CA ILE A 473 7.17 -17.83 -11.11
C ILE A 473 6.78 -16.38 -10.76
N ASP A 474 7.67 -15.57 -10.19
CA ASP A 474 7.41 -14.15 -9.88
C ASP A 474 7.18 -13.28 -11.13
N ASP A 475 7.94 -13.54 -12.21
CA ASP A 475 7.71 -12.94 -13.53
C ASP A 475 6.34 -13.37 -14.09
N TRP A 476 5.95 -14.63 -13.94
CA TRP A 476 4.61 -15.10 -14.33
C TRP A 476 3.49 -14.46 -13.50
N VAL A 477 3.66 -14.30 -12.18
CA VAL A 477 2.72 -13.59 -11.30
C VAL A 477 2.59 -12.12 -11.73
N THR A 478 3.69 -11.50 -12.16
CA THR A 478 3.69 -10.14 -12.71
C THR A 478 2.96 -10.06 -14.05
N LEU A 479 3.16 -11.02 -14.95
CA LEU A 479 2.42 -11.15 -16.21
C LEU A 479 0.91 -11.37 -15.97
N PHE A 480 0.55 -12.20 -14.99
CA PHE A 480 -0.84 -12.46 -14.61
C PHE A 480 -1.53 -11.16 -14.12
N ARG A 481 -0.86 -10.41 -13.23
CA ARG A 481 -1.32 -9.11 -12.73
C ARG A 481 -1.40 -8.03 -13.82
N ALA A 482 -0.60 -8.12 -14.88
CA ALA A 482 -0.65 -7.21 -16.03
C ALA A 482 -1.75 -7.57 -17.03
N THR A 483 -2.10 -8.84 -17.17
CA THR A 483 -3.03 -9.37 -18.19
C THR A 483 -4.50 -9.23 -17.77
N TYR A 484 -4.82 -9.47 -16.49
CA TYR A 484 -6.20 -9.56 -15.99
C TYR A 484 -6.58 -8.46 -14.99
#